data_AF-A0AAV5ACD3-F1
#
_entry.id   AF-A0AAV5ACD3-F1
#
_cell.length_a   1.000
_cell.length_b   1.000
_cell.length_c   1.000
_cell.angle_alpha   90.00
_cell.angle_beta   90.00
_cell.angle_gamma   90.00
#
_symmetry.space_group_name_H-M   'P 1'
#
loop_
_entity.id
_entity.type
_entity.pdbx_description
1 polymer ?
#
loop_
_entity_poly.entity_id
_entity_poly.type
_entity_poly.pdbx_seq_one_letter_code
_entity_poly.pdbx_strand_id
1 'polypeptide(L)'
;MIPTNSYQLWERLGIPQLVKDPHAKVGPDSQQTVQNAMLLRSDVADAWINGEITVDARRGYAIMAFRREWQYLHGQKLHLEHLQGLSDFTPLDACFEGHKRVAVLTNVVA
;
A
#
# COMPACT_ATOMS: atom_id res chain seq x y z
N MET A 1 -8.04 20.76 9.20
CA MET A 1 -6.63 20.90 9.64
C MET A 1 -5.85 19.84 8.89
N ILE A 2 -5.29 20.20 7.74
CA ILE A 2 -4.49 19.27 6.92
C ILE A 2 -3.08 19.31 7.53
N PRO A 3 -2.48 18.16 7.88
CA PRO A 3 -1.18 18.17 8.52
C PRO A 3 -0.18 18.83 7.57
N THR A 4 0.60 19.76 8.12
CA THR A 4 1.57 20.59 7.44
C THR A 4 2.65 19.72 6.79
N ASN A 5 2.44 19.43 5.51
CA ASN A 5 3.36 18.90 4.49
C ASN A 5 4.44 17.89 4.94
N SER A 6 4.16 16.61 4.72
CA SER A 6 5.05 15.46 4.95
C SER A 6 6.41 15.58 4.25
N TYR A 7 6.48 16.17 3.07
CA TYR A 7 7.72 16.32 2.31
C TYR A 7 8.63 17.43 2.86
N GLN A 8 8.04 18.51 3.38
CA GLN A 8 8.78 19.59 4.02
C GLN A 8 9.32 19.20 5.41
N LEU A 9 8.70 18.24 6.11
CA LEU A 9 9.31 17.58 7.28
C LEU A 9 10.50 16.71 6.87
N TRP A 10 10.40 16.01 5.72
CA TRP A 10 11.41 15.08 5.25
C TRP A 10 12.66 15.77 4.68
N GLU A 11 12.52 16.90 3.99
CA GLU A 11 13.67 17.73 3.59
C GLU A 11 14.40 18.35 4.80
N ARG A 12 13.69 18.78 5.86
CA ARG A 12 14.31 19.43 7.04
C ARG A 12 15.13 18.49 7.95
N LEU A 13 14.87 17.19 7.92
CA LEU A 13 15.60 16.17 8.69
C LEU A 13 16.69 15.45 7.85
N GLY A 14 16.92 15.86 6.60
CA GLY A 14 18.00 15.34 5.76
C GLY A 14 17.80 13.92 5.23
N ILE A 15 16.55 13.45 5.16
CA ILE A 15 16.15 12.10 4.75
C ILE A 15 16.38 11.77 3.26
N PRO A 16 16.31 12.71 2.29
CA PRO A 16 16.49 12.42 0.86
C PRO A 16 17.81 11.73 0.45
N GLN A 17 18.90 11.88 1.22
CA GLN A 17 20.18 11.19 0.99
C GLN A 17 20.34 9.86 1.75
N LEU A 18 19.45 9.57 2.71
CA LEU A 18 19.41 8.31 3.47
C LEU A 18 18.51 7.26 2.82
N VAL A 19 17.81 7.63 1.74
CA VAL A 19 17.13 6.69 0.84
C VAL A 19 18.19 5.98 -0.02
N LYS A 20 18.85 5.01 0.60
CA LYS A 20 18.95 3.67 0.04
C LYS A 20 18.05 2.80 0.91
N ASP A 21 17.03 2.20 0.32
CA ASP A 21 16.03 1.37 1.01
C ASP A 21 16.40 -0.12 0.90
N PRO A 22 16.76 -0.79 2.01
CA PRO A 22 16.98 -2.23 1.95
C PRO A 22 16.41 -3.05 3.13
N HIS A 23 15.79 -2.51 4.18
CA HIS A 23 15.61 -3.28 5.43
C HIS A 23 14.23 -3.16 6.13
N ALA A 24 13.23 -3.73 5.45
CA ALA A 24 12.05 -4.47 5.95
C ALA A 24 11.54 -4.20 7.37
N LYS A 25 10.26 -3.82 7.54
CA LYS A 25 9.61 -3.81 8.87
C LYS A 25 8.21 -4.41 8.89
N VAL A 26 8.06 -5.45 9.72
CA VAL A 26 6.80 -6.11 10.10
C VAL A 26 6.61 -5.90 11.61
N GLY A 27 5.71 -4.99 12.00
CA GLY A 27 5.50 -4.58 13.40
C GLY A 27 4.95 -3.14 13.52
N PRO A 28 4.67 -2.61 14.73
CA PRO A 28 3.89 -1.38 14.95
C PRO A 28 4.39 -0.13 14.21
N ASP A 29 5.70 -0.06 13.93
CA ASP A 29 6.33 1.08 13.25
C ASP A 29 6.33 0.97 11.71
N SER A 30 5.68 -0.06 11.14
CA SER A 30 5.60 -0.27 9.68
C SER A 30 4.77 0.80 8.95
N GLN A 31 4.01 1.63 9.67
CA GLN A 31 3.27 2.74 9.06
C GLN A 31 4.18 3.87 8.56
N GLN A 32 5.44 3.91 9.00
CA GLN A 32 6.39 4.97 8.64
C GLN A 32 7.47 4.52 7.64
N THR A 33 7.44 3.28 7.16
CA THR A 33 8.40 2.84 6.14
C THR A 33 7.98 3.33 4.76
N VAL A 34 8.97 3.75 3.95
CA VAL A 34 8.78 4.08 2.53
C VAL A 34 8.24 2.88 1.74
N GLN A 35 8.49 1.66 2.22
CA GLN A 35 7.93 0.42 1.67
C GLN A 35 6.43 0.24 1.91
N ASN A 36 5.82 1.06 2.76
CA ASN A 36 4.37 1.09 3.05
C ASN A 36 3.74 2.39 2.54
N ALA A 37 4.34 3.00 1.52
CA ALA A 37 3.77 4.13 0.81
C ALA A 37 3.58 3.76 -0.66
N MET A 38 2.41 4.07 -1.19
CA MET A 38 2.13 3.99 -2.62
C MET A 38 1.66 5.35 -3.12
N LEU A 39 2.17 5.75 -4.28
CA LEU A 39 1.63 6.89 -5.02
C LEU A 39 0.52 6.38 -5.92
N LEU A 40 -0.70 6.85 -5.66
CA LEU A 40 -1.91 6.42 -6.36
C LEU A 40 -2.59 7.64 -7.00
N ARG A 41 -3.37 7.40 -8.08
CA ARG A 41 -4.33 8.38 -8.57
C ARG A 41 -5.33 8.68 -7.45
N SER A 42 -5.76 9.93 -7.30
CA SER A 42 -6.50 10.40 -6.12
C SER A 42 -7.75 9.57 -5.79
N ASP A 43 -8.54 9.21 -6.80
CA ASP A 43 -9.72 8.36 -6.66
C ASP A 43 -9.39 6.94 -6.19
N VAL A 44 -8.27 6.38 -6.68
CA VAL A 44 -7.76 5.06 -6.24
C VAL A 44 -7.20 5.15 -4.82
N ALA A 45 -6.60 6.28 -4.44
CA ALA A 45 -6.13 6.53 -3.08
C ALA A 45 -7.29 6.58 -2.08
N ASP A 46 -8.38 7.26 -2.42
CA ASP A 46 -9.60 7.32 -1.60
C ASP A 46 -10.19 5.91 -1.43
N ALA A 47 -10.33 5.16 -2.54
CA ALA A 47 -10.81 3.78 -2.51
C ALA A 47 -9.92 2.84 -1.67
N TRP A 48 -8.60 3.05 -1.74
CA TRP A 48 -7.63 2.31 -0.94
C TRP A 48 -7.83 2.60 0.55
N ILE A 49 -7.83 3.88 0.95
CA ILE A 49 -7.97 4.32 2.35
C ILE A 49 -9.31 3.85 2.95
N ASN A 50 -10.38 3.88 2.17
CA ASN A 50 -11.71 3.43 2.60
C ASN A 50 -11.84 1.89 2.65
N GLY A 51 -10.82 1.14 2.23
CA GLY A 51 -10.87 -0.32 2.15
C GLY A 51 -11.85 -0.84 1.09
N GLU A 52 -12.18 -0.03 0.09
CA GLU A 52 -13.07 -0.42 -1.02
C GLU A 52 -12.35 -1.30 -2.04
N ILE A 53 -11.02 -1.17 -2.11
CA ILE A 53 -10.11 -2.04 -2.85
C ILE A 53 -8.94 -2.48 -1.97
N THR A 54 -8.34 -3.62 -2.30
CA THR A 54 -7.10 -4.10 -1.70
C THR A 54 -6.35 -5.01 -2.67
N VAL A 55 -5.14 -5.43 -2.31
CA VAL A 55 -4.32 -6.37 -3.09
C VAL A 55 -4.11 -7.66 -2.29
N ASP A 56 -4.24 -8.81 -2.96
CA ASP A 56 -3.84 -10.11 -2.45
C ASP A 56 -2.49 -10.51 -3.04
N ALA A 57 -1.42 -10.25 -2.28
CA ALA A 57 -0.06 -10.56 -2.70
C ALA A 57 0.15 -12.07 -2.93
N ARG A 58 -0.51 -12.92 -2.12
CA ARG A 58 -0.43 -14.38 -2.21
C ARG A 58 -1.10 -14.94 -3.45
N ARG A 59 -2.08 -14.23 -4.01
CA ARG A 59 -2.75 -14.56 -5.28
C ARG A 59 -2.11 -13.82 -6.46
N GLY A 60 -0.79 -13.66 -6.45
CA GLY A 60 -0.04 -13.04 -7.53
C GLY A 60 -0.34 -11.54 -7.68
N TYR A 61 -0.55 -10.85 -6.55
CA TYR A 61 -0.93 -9.43 -6.49
C TYR A 61 -2.27 -9.12 -7.17
N ALA A 62 -3.26 -10.00 -7.00
CA ALA A 62 -4.59 -9.80 -7.53
C ALA A 62 -5.34 -8.69 -6.76
N ILE A 63 -5.98 -7.78 -7.49
CA ILE A 63 -6.78 -6.70 -6.92
C ILE A 63 -8.15 -7.27 -6.51
N MET A 64 -8.53 -7.01 -5.27
CA MET A 64 -9.85 -7.31 -4.73
C MET A 64 -10.63 -5.99 -4.62
N ALA A 65 -11.86 -5.97 -5.13
CA ALA A 65 -12.74 -4.81 -5.08
C ALA A 65 -14.04 -5.23 -4.41
N PHE A 66 -14.46 -4.44 -3.42
CA PHE A 66 -15.64 -4.72 -2.59
C PHE A 66 -16.84 -3.85 -2.95
N ARG A 67 -16.63 -2.79 -3.73
CA ARG A 67 -17.69 -1.92 -4.25
C ARG A 67 -17.91 -2.12 -5.74
N ARG A 68 -19.08 -1.74 -6.24
CA ARG A 68 -19.53 -2.00 -7.62
C ARG A 68 -18.74 -1.16 -8.63
N GLU A 69 -18.49 0.09 -8.28
CA GLU A 69 -17.75 1.09 -9.03
C GLU A 69 -16.31 0.67 -9.31
N TRP A 70 -15.70 -0.18 -8.47
CA TRP A 70 -14.33 -0.69 -8.64
C TRP A 70 -14.25 -2.09 -9.23
N GLN A 71 -15.38 -2.72 -9.60
CA GLN A 71 -15.39 -4.12 -10.09
C GLN A 71 -14.57 -4.32 -11.37
N TYR A 72 -14.38 -3.26 -12.17
CA TYR A 72 -13.54 -3.34 -13.35
C TYR A 72 -12.07 -3.64 -13.03
N LEU A 73 -11.61 -3.33 -11.80
CA LEU A 73 -10.27 -3.69 -11.31
C LEU A 73 -10.23 -5.10 -10.69
N HIS A 74 -11.37 -5.69 -10.35
CA HIS A 74 -11.41 -6.95 -9.63
C HIS A 74 -10.75 -8.08 -10.44
N GLY A 75 -9.85 -8.82 -9.80
CA GLY A 75 -9.10 -9.90 -10.43
C GLY A 75 -7.98 -9.44 -11.36
N GLN A 76 -7.85 -8.13 -11.66
CA GLN A 76 -6.68 -7.61 -12.35
C GLN A 76 -5.43 -7.71 -11.46
N LYS A 77 -4.26 -7.67 -12.09
CA LYS A 77 -2.97 -7.78 -11.41
C LYS A 77 -2.37 -6.40 -11.14
N LEU A 78 -1.88 -6.17 -9.93
CA LEU A 78 -0.99 -5.04 -9.67
C LEU A 78 0.41 -5.34 -10.26
N HIS A 79 0.83 -4.53 -11.22
CA HIS A 79 2.13 -4.70 -11.90
C HIS A 79 3.25 -4.00 -11.12
N LEU A 80 4.13 -4.80 -10.52
CA LEU A 80 5.28 -4.35 -9.72
C LEU A 80 6.62 -4.55 -10.44
N GLU A 81 6.60 -4.84 -11.74
CA GLU A 81 7.77 -5.20 -12.57
C GLU A 81 8.85 -4.09 -12.62
N HIS A 82 8.45 -2.85 -12.34
CA HIS A 82 9.35 -1.70 -12.27
C HIS A 82 10.19 -1.68 -10.98
N LEU A 83 9.81 -2.44 -9.96
CA LEU A 83 10.59 -2.63 -8.75
C LEU A 83 11.65 -3.70 -9.05
N GLN A 84 12.90 -3.29 -9.23
CA GLN A 84 14.01 -4.20 -9.47
C GLN A 84 14.38 -4.96 -8.19
N GLY A 85 14.76 -6.24 -8.30
CA GLY A 85 15.31 -7.02 -7.18
C GLY A 85 14.29 -7.57 -6.17
N LEU A 86 13.01 -7.67 -6.54
CA LEU A 86 11.98 -8.28 -5.70
C LEU A 86 12.23 -9.79 -5.52
N SER A 87 12.24 -10.26 -4.28
CA SER A 87 12.16 -11.68 -3.91
C SER A 87 10.71 -12.17 -3.88
N ASP A 88 10.49 -13.50 -3.86
CA ASP A 88 9.17 -14.15 -3.85
C ASP A 88 8.25 -13.73 -2.68
N PHE A 89 8.80 -13.11 -1.65
CA PHE A 89 8.05 -12.46 -0.58
C PHE A 89 8.78 -11.18 -0.15
N THR A 90 8.07 -10.05 -0.17
CA THR A 90 8.63 -8.73 0.15
C THR A 90 7.95 -8.12 1.38
N PRO A 91 8.59 -7.17 2.08
CA PRO A 91 7.93 -6.43 3.17
C PRO A 91 6.64 -5.72 2.73
N LEU A 92 6.56 -5.32 1.45
CA LEU A 92 5.36 -4.75 0.85
C LEU A 92 4.20 -5.77 0.83
N ASP A 93 4.48 -7.05 0.64
CA ASP A 93 3.47 -8.12 0.65
C ASP A 93 2.82 -8.25 2.03
N ALA A 94 3.61 -8.13 3.09
CA ALA A 94 3.08 -8.12 4.45
C ALA A 94 2.18 -6.90 4.71
N CYS A 95 2.51 -5.74 4.13
CA CYS A 95 1.67 -4.55 4.18
C CYS A 95 0.35 -4.76 3.43
N PHE A 96 0.39 -5.37 2.24
CA PHE A 96 -0.80 -5.76 1.49
C PHE A 96 -1.69 -6.73 2.26
N GLU A 97 -1.13 -7.75 2.89
CA GLU A 97 -1.91 -8.70 3.69
C GLU A 97 -2.54 -8.03 4.92
N GLY A 98 -1.83 -7.11 5.57
CA GLY A 98 -2.36 -6.29 6.66
C GLY A 98 -3.53 -5.43 6.21
N HIS A 99 -3.37 -4.70 5.11
CA HIS A 99 -4.43 -3.89 4.51
C HIS A 99 -5.63 -4.75 4.08
N LYS A 100 -5.38 -5.89 3.42
CA LYS A 100 -6.42 -6.84 2.99
C LYS A 100 -7.28 -7.30 4.15
N ARG A 101 -6.67 -7.63 5.29
CA ARG A 101 -7.43 -8.03 6.48
C ARG A 101 -8.38 -6.93 6.93
N VAL A 102 -7.92 -5.68 6.98
CA VAL A 102 -8.75 -4.54 7.36
C VAL A 102 -9.87 -4.32 6.34
N ALA A 103 -9.55 -4.28 5.04
CA ALA A 103 -10.51 -4.09 3.96
C ALA A 103 -11.60 -5.18 3.96
N VAL A 104 -11.23 -6.45 4.15
CA VAL A 104 -12.19 -7.55 4.28
C VAL A 104 -13.10 -7.34 5.50
N LEU A 105 -12.54 -7.02 6.67
CA LEU A 105 -13.34 -6.79 7.88
C LEU A 105 -14.32 -5.61 7.70
N THR A 106 -13.89 -4.53 7.04
CA THR A 106 -14.74 -3.38 6.74
C THR A 106 -15.94 -3.74 5.85
N ASN A 107 -15.80 -4.73 4.97
CA ASN A 107 -16.84 -5.09 3.98
C ASN A 107 -17.62 -6.38 4.30
N VAL A 108 -17.24 -7.14 5.34
CA VAL A 108 -17.94 -8.37 5.77
C VAL A 108 -18.79 -8.15 7.03
N VAL A 109 -18.52 -7.09 7.82
CA VAL A 109 -19.31 -6.74 9.01
C VAL A 109 -20.51 -5.82 8.65
N ALA A 110 -20.90 -5.76 7.38
CA ALA A 110 -22.01 -4.94 6.88
C ALA A 110 -23.32 -5.72 6.80
#